data_AF-A0A7Z1MYA4-F1
#
_entry.id   AF-A0A7Z1MYA4-F1
#
_cell.length_a   1.000
_cell.length_b   1.000
_cell.length_c   1.000
_cell.angle_alpha   90.00
_cell.angle_beta   90.00
_cell.angle_gamma   90.00
#
_symmetry.space_group_name_H-M   'P 1'
#
loop_
_entity.id
_entity.type
_entity.pdbx_description
1 polymer ?
#
loop_
_entity_poly.entity_id
_entity_poly.type
_entity_poly.pdbx_seq_one_letter_code
_entity_poly.pdbx_strand_id
1 'polypeptide(L)'
;IKGNTVAVVTDGTAVLGLGHIGAEASIPVMEGKAALFKSFAGINGVPIALDTTDTQEIIKTVKLIAPNYGGINLEDISAPRCFEIEETLKKETNIPIFHDDQHGTAIVTMAGLINALKIVDKELTNIKVVLNGSGAAGIAIVKLLHAYGVNNMIMCDSKGAIYSGRNFGMNDTKTYVAKWTNKDKVEGSLEEVIKDADVFLGVSVADILTQDMVK
;
A
#
# COMPACT_ATOMS: atom_id res chain seq x y z
N ILE A 1 -6.30 29.39 5.20
CA ILE A 1 -6.08 28.28 6.17
C ILE A 1 -6.43 26.94 5.53
N LYS A 2 -7.70 26.63 5.22
CA LYS A 2 -8.15 25.37 4.60
C LYS A 2 -7.21 24.80 3.51
N GLY A 3 -6.90 25.58 2.47
CA GLY A 3 -6.10 25.11 1.33
C GLY A 3 -4.66 24.69 1.65
N ASN A 4 -4.16 24.94 2.86
CA ASN A 4 -2.83 24.53 3.32
C ASN A 4 -2.89 23.63 4.57
N THR A 5 -4.06 23.06 4.88
CA THR A 5 -4.24 22.20 6.05
C THR A 5 -4.73 20.81 5.61
N VAL A 6 -4.04 19.77 6.06
CA VAL A 6 -4.35 18.36 5.76
C VAL A 6 -4.68 17.64 7.05
N ALA A 7 -5.78 16.89 7.07
CA ALA A 7 -6.05 15.98 8.19
C ALA A 7 -5.24 14.69 8.00
N VAL A 8 -4.50 14.30 9.02
CA VAL A 8 -3.78 13.01 9.10
C VAL A 8 -4.68 12.07 9.89
N VAL A 9 -5.45 11.24 9.18
CA VAL A 9 -6.51 10.41 9.75
C VAL A 9 -6.04 8.98 9.92
N THR A 10 -6.26 8.42 11.11
CA THR A 10 -5.94 7.03 11.44
C THR A 10 -7.00 6.45 12.40
N ASP A 11 -7.12 5.13 12.45
CA ASP A 11 -7.80 4.41 13.54
C ASP A 11 -6.83 3.60 14.42
N GLY A 12 -5.52 3.70 14.15
CA GLY A 12 -4.48 3.00 14.90
C GLY A 12 -4.49 1.48 14.76
N THR A 13 -5.03 0.95 13.66
CA THR A 13 -5.12 -0.50 13.42
C THR A 13 -3.89 -1.09 12.73
N ALA A 14 -3.01 -0.28 12.16
CA ALA A 14 -1.78 -0.72 11.49
C ALA A 14 -0.60 0.23 11.74
N VAL A 15 -0.37 0.61 13.00
CA VAL A 15 0.66 1.61 13.33
C VAL A 15 2.05 1.02 13.17
N LEU A 16 2.81 1.54 12.20
CA LEU A 16 4.19 1.12 11.93
C LEU A 16 4.31 -0.42 11.83
N GLY A 17 5.27 -1.01 12.55
CA GLY A 17 5.37 -2.46 12.75
C GLY A 17 4.69 -2.99 14.02
N LEU A 18 3.97 -2.13 14.75
CA LEU A 18 3.34 -2.48 16.03
C LEU A 18 1.94 -3.07 15.85
N GLY A 19 1.31 -2.82 14.70
CA GLY A 19 0.00 -3.34 14.38
C GLY A 19 -1.13 -2.54 15.05
N HIS A 20 -2.15 -3.24 15.52
CA HIS A 20 -3.31 -2.60 16.12
C HIS A 20 -3.04 -2.23 17.58
N ILE A 21 -2.69 -0.96 17.81
CA ILE A 21 -2.44 -0.39 19.14
C ILE A 21 -3.51 0.62 19.58
N GLY A 22 -4.44 0.96 18.68
CA GLY A 22 -5.59 1.83 18.95
C GLY A 22 -5.31 3.31 18.68
N ALA A 23 -6.39 4.09 18.67
CA ALA A 23 -6.37 5.50 18.29
C ALA A 23 -5.48 6.37 19.19
N GLU A 24 -5.53 6.18 20.52
CA GLU A 24 -4.74 7.00 21.44
C GLU A 24 -3.23 6.76 21.27
N ALA A 25 -2.83 5.49 21.13
CA ALA A 25 -1.43 5.12 20.99
C ALA A 25 -0.84 5.47 19.61
N SER A 26 -1.68 5.75 18.61
CA SER A 26 -1.23 6.19 17.27
C SER A 26 -0.93 7.68 17.18
N ILE A 27 -1.46 8.51 18.11
CA ILE A 27 -1.33 9.98 18.07
C ILE A 27 0.13 10.45 17.91
N PRO A 28 1.13 9.92 18.66
CA PRO A 28 2.51 10.36 18.50
C PRO A 28 3.07 10.15 17.08
N VAL A 29 2.64 9.08 16.40
CA VAL A 29 3.04 8.82 15.00
C VAL A 29 2.38 9.84 14.06
N MET A 30 1.10 10.15 14.29
CA MET A 30 0.38 11.16 13.50
C MET A 30 0.92 12.58 13.70
N GLU A 31 1.33 12.93 14.92
CA GLU A 31 2.03 14.19 15.22
C GLU A 31 3.37 14.26 14.50
N GLY A 32 4.13 13.16 14.50
CA GLY A 32 5.34 13.02 13.70
C GLY A 32 5.07 13.26 12.21
N LYS A 33 4.01 12.66 11.65
CA LYS A 33 3.61 12.88 10.25
C LYS A 33 3.26 14.34 9.97
N ALA A 34 2.53 14.99 10.87
CA ALA A 34 2.20 16.41 10.76
C ALA A 34 3.46 17.30 10.79
N ALA A 35 4.45 16.98 11.63
CA ALA A 35 5.73 17.67 11.66
C ALA A 35 6.52 17.50 10.34
N LEU A 36 6.47 16.30 9.73
CA LEU A 36 7.07 16.05 8.42
C LEU A 36 6.39 16.89 7.32
N PHE A 37 5.05 16.92 7.28
CA PHE A 37 4.31 17.78 6.35
C PHE A 37 4.73 19.24 6.47
N LYS A 38 4.89 19.72 7.71
CA LYS A 38 5.31 21.11 7.95
C LYS A 38 6.73 21.38 7.49
N SER A 39 7.64 20.49 7.83
CA SER A 39 9.09 20.68 7.61
C SER A 39 9.48 20.56 6.14
N PHE A 40 8.88 19.62 5.41
CA PHE A 40 9.27 19.32 4.03
C PHE A 40 8.40 19.99 2.97
N ALA A 41 7.14 20.29 3.27
CA ALA A 41 6.19 20.83 2.30
C ALA A 41 5.49 22.13 2.74
N GLY A 42 5.75 22.62 3.96
CA GLY A 42 5.09 23.81 4.50
C GLY A 42 3.59 23.62 4.80
N ILE A 43 3.09 22.38 4.74
CA ILE A 43 1.69 22.00 4.95
C ILE A 43 1.40 21.91 6.45
N ASN A 44 0.23 22.38 6.87
CA ASN A 44 -0.23 22.22 8.25
C ASN A 44 -0.94 20.87 8.40
N GLY A 45 -0.23 19.86 8.92
CA GLY A 45 -0.85 18.58 9.28
C GLY A 45 -1.64 18.69 10.59
N VAL A 46 -2.82 18.07 10.64
CA VAL A 46 -3.65 17.97 11.87
C VAL A 46 -3.92 16.49 12.13
N PRO A 47 -3.37 15.90 13.21
CA PRO A 47 -3.68 14.54 13.63
C PRO A 47 -5.16 14.37 13.98
N ILE A 48 -5.80 13.33 13.43
CA ILE A 48 -7.17 12.94 13.73
C ILE A 48 -7.20 11.43 13.93
N ALA A 49 -7.10 10.98 15.18
CA ALA A 49 -7.25 9.58 15.54
C ALA A 49 -8.72 9.28 15.86
N LEU A 50 -9.29 8.25 15.21
CA LEU A 50 -10.68 7.83 15.36
C LEU A 50 -10.73 6.53 16.16
N ASP A 51 -11.38 6.56 17.33
CA ASP A 51 -11.55 5.37 18.18
C ASP A 51 -12.73 4.51 17.70
N THR A 52 -12.64 4.02 16.47
CA THR A 52 -13.58 3.08 15.86
C THR A 52 -12.89 2.28 14.78
N THR A 53 -13.26 1.00 14.67
CA THR A 53 -12.83 0.14 13.57
C THR A 53 -13.97 -0.10 12.56
N ASP A 54 -15.10 0.58 12.69
CA ASP A 54 -16.19 0.47 11.72
C ASP A 54 -15.85 1.28 10.46
N THR A 55 -15.76 0.59 9.31
CA THR A 55 -15.43 1.21 8.03
C THR A 55 -16.37 2.37 7.68
N GLN A 56 -17.68 2.19 7.89
CA GLN A 56 -18.69 3.17 7.50
C GLN A 56 -18.71 4.37 8.45
N GLU A 57 -18.43 4.15 9.73
CA GLU A 57 -18.26 5.23 10.71
C GLU A 57 -17.03 6.08 10.41
N ILE A 58 -15.90 5.47 10.03
CA ILE A 58 -14.71 6.20 9.59
C ILE A 58 -15.02 7.03 8.35
N ILE A 59 -15.61 6.43 7.31
CA ILE A 59 -15.99 7.12 6.06
C ILE A 59 -16.91 8.31 6.38
N LYS A 60 -17.98 8.06 7.15
CA LYS A 60 -18.95 9.10 7.53
C LYS A 60 -18.26 10.23 8.29
N THR A 61 -17.41 9.91 9.26
CA THR A 61 -16.71 10.90 10.08
C THR A 61 -15.77 11.76 9.25
N VAL A 62 -14.95 11.13 8.39
CA VAL A 62 -14.04 11.85 7.49
C VAL A 62 -14.82 12.77 6.54
N LYS A 63 -15.95 12.32 5.98
CA LYS A 63 -16.83 13.15 5.15
C LYS A 63 -17.38 14.36 5.90
N LEU A 64 -17.79 14.18 7.16
CA LEU A 64 -18.32 15.27 7.99
C LEU A 64 -17.27 16.35 8.28
N ILE A 65 -16.01 15.97 8.47
CA ILE A 65 -14.92 16.93 8.77
C ILE A 65 -14.23 17.49 7.52
N ALA A 66 -14.38 16.85 6.36
CA ALA A 66 -13.74 17.24 5.09
C ALA A 66 -13.89 18.73 4.71
N PRO A 67 -15.02 19.43 4.97
CA PRO A 67 -15.14 20.85 4.66
C PRO A 67 -14.06 21.74 5.28
N ASN A 68 -13.43 21.31 6.38
CA ASN A 68 -12.41 22.06 7.11
C ASN A 68 -10.99 21.92 6.55
N TYR A 69 -10.75 20.94 5.67
CA TYR A 69 -9.41 20.57 5.21
C TYR A 69 -9.25 20.74 3.70
N GLY A 70 -8.01 20.98 3.27
CA GLY A 70 -7.62 21.03 1.85
C GLY A 70 -7.36 19.65 1.26
N GLY A 71 -7.12 18.64 2.10
CA GLY A 71 -6.95 17.24 1.73
C GLY A 71 -6.96 16.33 2.97
N ILE A 72 -7.10 15.03 2.74
CA ILE A 72 -7.02 13.98 3.77
C ILE A 72 -5.86 13.05 3.43
N ASN A 73 -5.01 12.83 4.43
CA ASN A 73 -3.99 11.79 4.42
C ASN A 73 -4.46 10.66 5.34
N LEU A 74 -4.82 9.51 4.77
CA LEU A 74 -5.11 8.29 5.52
C LEU A 74 -3.77 7.61 5.88
N GLU A 75 -3.62 7.22 7.13
CA GLU A 75 -2.37 6.68 7.67
C GLU A 75 -2.67 5.51 8.63
N ASP A 76 -1.86 4.45 8.59
CA ASP A 76 -1.87 3.37 9.59
C ASP A 76 -3.25 2.69 9.77
N ILE A 77 -4.01 2.54 8.68
CA ILE A 77 -5.29 1.82 8.65
C ILE A 77 -5.08 0.45 8.01
N SER A 78 -5.50 -0.60 8.71
CA SER A 78 -5.30 -1.98 8.27
C SER A 78 -6.06 -2.35 6.99
N ALA A 79 -5.38 -3.12 6.13
CA ALA A 79 -6.02 -3.80 5.01
C ALA A 79 -6.91 -4.97 5.52
N PRO A 80 -8.03 -5.29 4.84
CA PRO A 80 -8.48 -4.71 3.57
C PRO A 80 -9.36 -3.46 3.70
N ARG A 81 -9.75 -3.04 4.92
CA ARG A 81 -10.70 -1.92 5.13
C ARG A 81 -10.19 -0.62 4.53
N CYS A 82 -8.88 -0.37 4.60
CA CYS A 82 -8.24 0.82 4.04
C CYS A 82 -8.59 1.07 2.56
N PHE A 83 -8.80 0.00 1.77
CA PHE A 83 -9.16 0.11 0.36
C PHE A 83 -10.58 0.66 0.17
N GLU A 84 -11.55 0.14 0.92
CA GLU A 84 -12.94 0.61 0.86
C GLU A 84 -13.07 2.04 1.36
N ILE A 85 -12.40 2.36 2.48
CA ILE A 85 -12.36 3.70 3.06
C ILE A 85 -11.85 4.70 2.03
N GLU A 86 -10.68 4.43 1.44
CA GLU A 86 -10.06 5.34 0.49
C GLU A 86 -10.91 5.50 -0.79
N GLU A 87 -11.35 4.40 -1.40
CA GLU A 87 -12.13 4.44 -2.65
C GLU A 87 -13.47 5.17 -2.47
N THR A 88 -14.13 4.99 -1.33
CA THR A 88 -15.39 5.67 -1.04
C THR A 88 -15.16 7.15 -0.80
N LEU A 89 -14.15 7.52 -0.01
CA LEU A 89 -13.82 8.92 0.24
C LEU A 89 -13.40 9.67 -1.04
N LYS A 90 -12.63 9.02 -1.93
CA LYS A 90 -12.28 9.60 -3.24
C LYS A 90 -13.51 9.88 -4.12
N LYS A 91 -14.55 9.04 -4.04
CA LYS A 91 -15.79 9.18 -4.82
C LYS A 91 -16.76 10.20 -4.23
N GLU A 92 -16.79 10.32 -2.90
CA GLU A 92 -17.84 11.03 -2.18
C GLU A 92 -17.37 12.36 -1.57
N THR A 93 -16.11 12.75 -1.77
CA THR A 93 -15.57 14.04 -1.32
C THR A 93 -14.97 14.84 -2.48
N ASN A 94 -14.93 16.17 -2.31
CA ASN A 94 -14.41 17.10 -3.32
C ASN A 94 -12.97 17.57 -3.03
N ILE A 95 -12.25 16.85 -2.18
CA ILE A 95 -10.86 17.14 -1.81
C ILE A 95 -9.98 15.92 -2.08
N PRO A 96 -8.66 16.09 -2.30
CA PRO A 96 -7.75 14.97 -2.45
C PRO A 96 -7.76 14.06 -1.22
N ILE A 97 -7.89 12.76 -1.47
CA ILE A 97 -7.74 11.69 -0.47
C ILE A 97 -6.54 10.86 -0.89
N PHE A 98 -5.60 10.66 0.03
CA PHE A 98 -4.37 9.94 -0.22
C PHE A 98 -4.07 9.00 0.95
N HIS A 99 -3.85 7.72 0.68
CA HIS A 99 -3.36 6.79 1.68
C HIS A 99 -1.85 6.56 1.51
N ASP A 100 -1.05 6.97 2.49
CA ASP A 100 0.41 6.98 2.33
C ASP A 100 1.01 5.58 2.29
N ASP A 101 0.59 4.67 3.18
CA ASP A 101 1.09 3.29 3.20
C ASP A 101 0.82 2.52 1.89
N GLN A 102 -0.19 2.94 1.13
CA GLN A 102 -0.49 2.41 -0.20
C GLN A 102 0.32 3.16 -1.27
N HIS A 103 -0.07 4.41 -1.53
CA HIS A 103 0.39 5.14 -2.70
C HIS A 103 1.79 5.73 -2.50
N GLY A 104 2.12 6.22 -1.31
CA GLY A 104 3.45 6.70 -0.97
C GLY A 104 4.50 5.60 -1.16
N THR A 105 4.23 4.42 -0.59
CA THR A 105 5.07 3.23 -0.78
C THR A 105 5.24 2.88 -2.25
N ALA A 106 4.13 2.77 -3.00
CA ALA A 106 4.18 2.43 -4.42
C ALA A 106 5.01 3.42 -5.25
N ILE A 107 4.83 4.72 -5.04
CA ILE A 107 5.54 5.78 -5.77
C ILE A 107 7.05 5.68 -5.53
N VAL A 108 7.48 5.55 -4.28
CA VAL A 108 8.91 5.48 -3.95
C VAL A 108 9.53 4.16 -4.42
N THR A 109 8.80 3.03 -4.32
CA THR A 109 9.23 1.74 -4.88
C THR A 109 9.43 1.84 -6.40
N MET A 110 8.48 2.44 -7.12
CA MET A 110 8.59 2.60 -8.57
C MET A 110 9.77 3.50 -8.96
N ALA A 111 9.98 4.61 -8.24
CA ALA A 111 11.11 5.50 -8.47
C ALA A 111 12.46 4.78 -8.24
N GLY A 112 12.56 3.98 -7.18
CA GLY A 112 13.73 3.14 -6.92
C GLY A 112 13.97 2.12 -8.02
N LEU A 113 12.92 1.41 -8.45
CA LEU A 113 13.00 0.41 -9.52
C LEU A 113 13.47 1.02 -10.84
N ILE A 114 12.90 2.16 -11.26
CA ILE A 114 13.32 2.86 -12.49
C ILE A 114 14.83 3.14 -12.46
N ASN A 115 15.36 3.58 -11.32
CA ASN A 115 16.78 3.88 -11.20
C ASN A 115 17.63 2.60 -11.15
N ALA A 116 17.18 1.55 -10.47
CA ALA A 116 17.88 0.27 -10.44
C ALA A 116 18.00 -0.35 -11.84
N LEU A 117 16.92 -0.30 -12.63
CA LEU A 117 16.90 -0.83 -14.00
C LEU A 117 17.85 -0.11 -14.95
N LYS A 118 18.07 1.20 -14.77
CA LYS A 118 19.10 1.94 -15.51
C LYS A 118 20.51 1.45 -15.22
N ILE A 119 20.78 1.01 -13.99
CA ILE A 119 22.11 0.52 -13.58
C ILE A 119 22.41 -0.82 -14.23
N VAL A 120 21.40 -1.69 -14.33
CA VAL A 120 21.54 -3.06 -14.87
C VAL A 120 21.15 -3.18 -16.35
N ASP A 121 20.89 -2.05 -17.01
CA ASP A 121 20.50 -1.94 -18.42
C ASP A 121 19.32 -2.85 -18.80
N LYS A 122 18.22 -2.75 -18.04
CA LYS A 122 16.97 -3.48 -18.29
C LYS A 122 15.78 -2.54 -18.48
N GLU A 123 14.82 -2.96 -19.27
CA GLU A 123 13.56 -2.24 -19.48
C GLU A 123 12.45 -2.79 -18.57
N LEU A 124 11.59 -1.90 -18.05
CA LEU A 124 10.44 -2.25 -17.20
C LEU A 124 9.51 -3.30 -17.83
N THR A 125 9.38 -3.30 -19.15
CA THR A 125 8.49 -4.21 -19.89
C THR A 125 9.05 -5.63 -20.00
N ASN A 126 10.36 -5.80 -19.78
CA ASN A 126 11.09 -7.05 -20.03
C ASN A 126 11.57 -7.75 -18.76
N ILE A 127 11.11 -7.30 -17.59
CA ILE A 127 11.48 -7.89 -16.30
C ILE A 127 10.41 -8.82 -15.73
N LYS A 128 10.84 -9.87 -15.04
CA LYS A 128 10.04 -10.66 -14.10
C LYS A 128 10.15 -10.07 -12.70
N VAL A 129 9.03 -9.63 -12.16
CA VAL A 129 8.92 -9.12 -10.79
C VAL A 129 8.24 -10.14 -9.89
N VAL A 130 8.87 -10.49 -8.77
CA VAL A 130 8.23 -11.28 -7.71
C VAL A 130 8.02 -10.38 -6.50
N LEU A 131 6.76 -10.24 -6.08
CA LEU A 131 6.37 -9.36 -4.98
C LEU A 131 5.82 -10.19 -3.84
N ASN A 132 6.41 -10.07 -2.65
CA ASN A 132 5.95 -10.80 -1.47
C ASN A 132 5.28 -9.85 -0.48
N GLY A 133 4.01 -10.12 -0.19
CA GLY A 133 3.16 -9.30 0.69
C GLY A 133 1.95 -8.75 -0.04
N SER A 134 0.75 -9.21 0.32
CA SER A 134 -0.53 -8.84 -0.29
C SER A 134 -1.38 -7.85 0.51
N GLY A 135 -0.71 -7.05 1.34
CA GLY A 135 -1.32 -5.94 2.10
C GLY A 135 -1.48 -4.65 1.28
N ALA A 136 -1.79 -3.56 1.98
CA ALA A 136 -1.98 -2.22 1.42
C ALA A 136 -0.88 -1.81 0.42
N ALA A 137 0.38 -1.81 0.87
CA ALA A 137 1.54 -1.46 0.07
C ALA A 137 1.70 -2.36 -1.18
N GLY A 138 1.69 -3.68 -1.00
CA GLY A 138 1.92 -4.63 -2.09
C GLY A 138 0.88 -4.52 -3.20
N ILE A 139 -0.39 -4.37 -2.84
CA ILE A 139 -1.47 -4.16 -3.82
C ILE A 139 -1.26 -2.86 -4.60
N ALA A 140 -0.91 -1.77 -3.93
CA ALA A 140 -0.67 -0.49 -4.58
C ALA A 140 0.55 -0.52 -5.50
N ILE A 141 1.64 -1.19 -5.09
CA ILE A 141 2.82 -1.41 -5.92
C ILE A 141 2.44 -2.17 -7.19
N VAL A 142 1.72 -3.29 -7.08
CA VAL A 142 1.28 -4.08 -8.25
C VAL A 142 0.44 -3.23 -9.22
N LYS A 143 -0.52 -2.46 -8.70
CA LYS A 143 -1.35 -1.56 -9.51
C LYS A 143 -0.51 -0.54 -10.28
N LEU A 144 0.46 0.08 -9.60
CA LEU A 144 1.32 1.10 -10.20
C LEU A 144 2.28 0.49 -11.24
N LEU A 145 2.93 -0.64 -10.92
CA LEU A 145 3.80 -1.36 -11.86
C LEU A 145 3.03 -1.77 -13.12
N HIS A 146 1.81 -2.29 -12.97
CA HIS A 146 0.96 -2.62 -14.11
C HIS A 146 0.68 -1.40 -14.99
N ALA A 147 0.33 -0.26 -14.38
CA ALA A 147 0.07 0.99 -15.11
C ALA A 147 1.31 1.53 -15.84
N TYR A 148 2.52 1.23 -15.33
CA TYR A 148 3.79 1.57 -15.97
C TYR A 148 4.30 0.51 -16.98
N GLY A 149 3.50 -0.52 -17.26
CA GLY A 149 3.79 -1.49 -18.32
C GLY A 149 4.57 -2.73 -17.90
N VAL A 150 4.74 -2.98 -16.60
CA VAL A 150 5.31 -4.25 -16.13
C VAL A 150 4.29 -5.36 -16.37
N ASN A 151 4.67 -6.34 -17.20
CA ASN A 151 3.75 -7.36 -17.72
C ASN A 151 3.92 -8.75 -17.09
N ASN A 152 5.09 -9.02 -16.49
CA ASN A 152 5.42 -10.29 -15.87
C ASN A 152 5.65 -10.07 -14.36
N MET A 153 4.59 -10.29 -13.58
CA MET A 153 4.60 -10.10 -12.13
C MET A 153 3.96 -11.29 -11.44
N ILE A 154 4.55 -11.78 -10.35
CA ILE A 154 3.93 -12.77 -9.47
C ILE A 154 3.84 -12.18 -8.07
N MET A 155 2.63 -12.12 -7.52
CA MET A 155 2.40 -11.69 -6.15
C MET A 155 2.25 -12.91 -5.24
N CYS A 156 2.93 -12.91 -4.10
CA CYS A 156 2.87 -13.95 -3.08
C CYS A 156 2.24 -13.42 -1.78
N ASP A 157 1.56 -14.32 -1.08
CA ASP A 157 1.12 -14.13 0.30
C ASP A 157 1.59 -15.27 1.20
N SER A 158 1.09 -15.29 2.45
CA SER A 158 1.42 -16.33 3.43
C SER A 158 1.03 -17.75 3.02
N LYS A 159 0.31 -17.92 1.90
CA LYS A 159 -0.11 -19.22 1.35
C LYS A 159 0.59 -19.54 0.02
N GLY A 160 1.52 -18.69 -0.45
CA GLY A 160 2.23 -18.86 -1.73
C GLY A 160 1.74 -17.90 -2.83
N ALA A 161 2.02 -18.26 -4.08
CA ALA A 161 1.66 -17.48 -5.26
C ALA A 161 0.14 -17.26 -5.39
N ILE A 162 -0.24 -16.03 -5.72
CA ILE A 162 -1.61 -15.62 -6.02
C ILE A 162 -1.84 -15.76 -7.52
N TYR A 163 -2.96 -16.39 -7.89
CA TYR A 163 -3.38 -16.55 -9.28
C TYR A 163 -4.90 -16.50 -9.41
N SER A 164 -5.38 -16.18 -10.62
CA SER A 164 -6.81 -16.14 -10.91
C SER A 164 -7.42 -17.55 -10.81
N GLY A 165 -8.41 -17.70 -9.93
CA GLY A 165 -9.11 -18.97 -9.67
C GLY A 165 -8.60 -19.74 -8.45
N ARG A 166 -7.59 -19.23 -7.73
CA ARG A 166 -7.16 -19.79 -6.44
C ARG A 166 -8.33 -19.83 -5.45
N ASN A 167 -8.61 -20.97 -4.86
CA ASN A 167 -9.79 -21.20 -4.01
C ASN A 167 -9.53 -21.03 -2.49
N PHE A 168 -8.35 -20.57 -2.09
CA PHE A 168 -7.98 -20.35 -0.69
C PHE A 168 -7.24 -19.02 -0.51
N GLY A 169 -7.40 -18.40 0.67
CA GLY A 169 -6.65 -17.18 1.04
C GLY A 169 -6.95 -15.95 0.18
N MET A 170 -8.02 -15.96 -0.62
CA MET A 170 -8.39 -14.88 -1.53
C MET A 170 -9.37 -13.89 -0.89
N ASN A 171 -9.34 -12.66 -1.37
CA ASN A 171 -10.33 -11.60 -1.13
C ASN A 171 -10.52 -10.81 -2.43
N ASP A 172 -11.46 -9.87 -2.45
CA ASP A 172 -11.78 -9.10 -3.67
C ASP A 172 -10.58 -8.35 -4.25
N THR A 173 -9.75 -7.76 -3.39
CA THR A 173 -8.54 -7.04 -3.81
C THR A 173 -7.51 -7.97 -4.45
N LYS A 174 -7.28 -9.16 -3.85
CA LYS A 174 -6.38 -10.18 -4.42
C LYS A 174 -6.93 -10.70 -5.75
N THR A 175 -8.24 -10.96 -5.83
CA THR A 175 -8.92 -11.39 -7.05
C THR A 175 -8.78 -10.35 -8.15
N TYR A 176 -8.84 -9.07 -7.80
CA TYR A 176 -8.68 -7.96 -8.74
C TYR A 176 -7.26 -7.92 -9.32
N VAL A 177 -6.22 -7.91 -8.49
CA VAL A 177 -4.82 -7.86 -8.96
C VAL A 177 -4.39 -9.15 -9.68
N ALA A 178 -4.95 -10.30 -9.31
CA ALA A 178 -4.71 -11.58 -9.96
C ALA A 178 -5.14 -11.63 -11.44
N LYS A 179 -5.91 -10.63 -11.92
CA LYS A 179 -6.23 -10.47 -13.34
C LYS A 179 -5.03 -9.99 -14.16
N TRP A 180 -4.04 -9.38 -13.53
CA TRP A 180 -2.90 -8.75 -14.18
C TRP A 180 -1.57 -9.39 -13.78
N THR A 181 -1.50 -9.98 -12.59
CA THR A 181 -0.35 -10.77 -12.12
C THR A 181 -0.53 -12.25 -12.45
N ASN A 182 0.59 -12.96 -12.60
CA ASN A 182 0.67 -14.42 -12.66
C ASN A 182 -0.26 -15.02 -13.73
N LYS A 183 -0.14 -14.53 -14.97
CA LYS A 183 -0.99 -14.92 -16.10
C LYS A 183 -0.91 -16.43 -16.39
N ASP A 184 0.26 -17.02 -16.16
CA ASP A 184 0.51 -18.44 -16.36
C ASP A 184 0.01 -19.32 -15.19
N LYS A 185 -0.57 -18.70 -14.15
CA LYS A 185 -1.07 -19.37 -12.94
C LYS A 185 -0.02 -20.27 -12.30
N VAL A 186 1.21 -19.79 -12.22
CA VAL A 186 2.28 -20.45 -11.49
C VAL A 186 1.86 -20.61 -10.04
N GLU A 187 1.90 -21.84 -9.54
CA GLU A 187 1.62 -22.17 -8.16
C GLU A 187 2.93 -22.38 -7.37
N GLY A 188 2.82 -22.41 -6.05
CA GLY A 188 3.95 -22.73 -5.17
C GLY A 188 4.29 -21.64 -4.17
N SER A 189 5.32 -21.94 -3.41
CA SER A 189 5.96 -21.09 -2.41
C SER A 189 6.75 -19.94 -3.04
N LEU A 190 7.17 -18.97 -2.22
CA LEU A 190 8.07 -17.90 -2.65
C LEU A 190 9.36 -18.46 -3.27
N GLU A 191 9.94 -19.49 -2.66
CA GLU A 191 11.16 -20.16 -3.11
C GLU A 191 11.05 -20.72 -4.53
N GLU A 192 9.88 -21.23 -4.88
CA GLU A 192 9.63 -21.83 -6.19
C GLU A 192 9.45 -20.76 -7.26
N VAL A 193 8.70 -19.69 -6.96
CA VAL A 193 8.34 -18.69 -7.98
C VAL A 193 9.40 -17.62 -8.21
N ILE A 194 10.28 -17.39 -7.23
CA ILE A 194 11.35 -16.37 -7.31
C ILE A 194 12.48 -16.74 -8.27
N LYS A 195 12.59 -18.01 -8.66
CA LYS A 195 13.58 -18.48 -9.65
C LYS A 195 13.49 -17.64 -10.93
N ASP A 196 14.65 -17.21 -11.44
CA ASP A 196 14.78 -16.37 -12.63
C ASP A 196 14.07 -15.00 -12.54
N ALA A 197 13.73 -14.51 -11.34
CA ALA A 197 13.20 -13.17 -11.17
C ALA A 197 14.29 -12.12 -11.35
N ASP A 198 13.99 -11.05 -12.11
CA ASP A 198 14.88 -9.90 -12.24
C ASP A 198 14.80 -8.98 -11.02
N VAL A 199 13.63 -8.96 -10.36
CA VAL A 199 13.32 -8.05 -9.26
C VAL A 199 12.54 -8.80 -8.19
N PHE A 200 12.99 -8.70 -6.95
CA PHE A 200 12.21 -9.06 -5.77
C PHE A 200 11.77 -7.80 -5.02
N LEU A 201 10.48 -7.72 -4.69
CA LEU A 201 9.90 -6.63 -3.89
C LEU A 201 9.28 -7.21 -2.61
N GLY A 202 9.90 -6.97 -1.46
CA GLY A 202 9.44 -7.45 -0.16
C GLY A 202 8.72 -6.36 0.64
N VAL A 203 7.42 -6.55 0.87
CA VAL A 203 6.57 -5.71 1.74
C VAL A 203 5.74 -6.60 2.67
N SER A 204 6.46 -7.50 3.34
CA SER A 204 5.93 -8.62 4.12
C SER A 204 6.61 -8.74 5.48
N VAL A 205 6.82 -9.97 5.95
CA VAL A 205 7.59 -10.29 7.16
C VAL A 205 9.10 -10.31 6.88
N ALA A 206 9.89 -10.15 7.94
CA ALA A 206 11.34 -10.27 7.92
C ALA A 206 11.81 -11.71 7.64
N ASP A 207 13.08 -11.85 7.24
CA ASP A 207 13.82 -13.13 7.11
C ASP A 207 13.21 -14.19 6.19
N ILE A 208 12.28 -13.81 5.31
CA ILE A 208 11.62 -14.75 4.38
C ILE A 208 12.39 -14.98 3.07
N LEU A 209 13.18 -14.00 2.64
CA LEU A 209 14.06 -14.14 1.47
C LEU A 209 15.42 -14.65 1.93
N THR A 210 15.80 -15.84 1.50
CA THR A 210 17.10 -16.43 1.85
C THR A 210 18.15 -16.15 0.78
N GLN A 211 19.43 -16.29 1.13
CA GLN A 211 20.52 -16.13 0.18
C GLN A 211 20.42 -17.13 -1.00
N ASP A 212 19.94 -18.35 -0.74
CA ASP A 212 19.82 -19.38 -1.76
C ASP A 212 18.68 -19.09 -2.76
N MET A 213 17.68 -18.30 -2.37
CA MET A 213 16.65 -17.81 -3.29
C MET A 213 17.15 -16.71 -4.24
N VAL A 214 18.27 -16.05 -3.90
CA VAL A 214 18.84 -14.94 -4.69
C VAL A 214 19.90 -15.44 -5.68
N LYS A 215 20.48 -16.62 -5.44
CA LYS A 215 21.49 -17.25 -6.30
C LYS A 215 20.84 -17.88 -7.53
#